data_AF-A0A1Q7AJE4-F1
#
_entry.id   AF-A0A1Q7AJE4-F1
#
_cell.length_a   1.000
_cell.length_b   1.000
_cell.length_c   1.000
_cell.angle_alpha   90.00
_cell.angle_beta   90.00
_cell.angle_gamma   90.00
#
_symmetry.space_group_name_H-M   'P 1'
#
loop_
_entity.id
_entity.type
_entity.pdbx_description
1 polymer ?
#
loop_
_entity_poly.entity_id
_entity_poly.type
_entity_poly.pdbx_seq_one_letter_code
_entity_poly.pdbx_strand_id
1 'polypeptide(L)'
;MKDHSASGVTGCLKNLGYGTFSNVARSHRAPYSFTDPLIGVMCSVEPLRSKAVLHIMDGTRQVWHGGPLTQVQDFIYPAGTLYLGTDPVAIDTIELEAIERKRRERGAPSVSDVDPKNITANAGEFYHDPAKNLFYRRPGHIASAGKLGLGISDLKHIDHRVLAG
;
A
#
# COMPACT_ATOMS: atom_id res chain seq x y z
N MET A 1 6.27 -1.70 5.17
CA MET A 1 4.82 -1.85 5.36
C MET A 1 4.21 -0.58 5.91
N LYS A 2 3.36 0.10 5.14
CA LYS A 2 2.59 1.26 5.61
C LYS A 2 1.37 1.56 4.75
N ASP A 3 0.34 2.12 5.39
CA ASP A 3 -0.75 2.83 4.73
C ASP A 3 -0.20 3.93 3.80
N HIS A 4 -1.01 4.32 2.83
CA HIS A 4 -0.81 5.54 2.06
C HIS A 4 -2.15 6.16 1.74
N SER A 5 -2.30 7.44 2.04
CA SER A 5 -3.52 8.21 1.81
C SER A 5 -4.08 8.21 0.38
N ALA A 6 -3.33 7.75 -0.63
CA ALA A 6 -3.71 7.82 -2.04
C ALA A 6 -3.73 6.45 -2.73
N SER A 7 -2.67 5.65 -2.58
CA SER A 7 -2.59 4.30 -3.16
C SER A 7 -3.15 3.20 -2.27
N GLY A 8 -3.58 3.53 -1.06
CA GLY A 8 -3.97 2.55 -0.06
C GLY A 8 -2.81 2.08 0.80
N VAL A 9 -1.75 1.57 0.16
CA VAL A 9 -0.52 1.12 0.84
C VAL A 9 0.73 1.61 0.11
N THR A 10 1.87 1.56 0.80
CA THR A 10 3.21 1.77 0.23
C THR A 10 4.04 0.51 0.38
N GLY A 11 3.88 -0.37 -0.60
CA GLY A 11 4.60 -1.64 -0.68
C GLY A 11 5.76 -1.65 -1.67
N CYS A 12 6.15 -2.86 -2.06
CA CYS A 12 7.14 -3.17 -3.07
C CYS A 12 6.80 -2.50 -4.42
N LEU A 13 5.57 -2.64 -4.93
CA LEU A 13 5.18 -2.09 -6.23
C LEU A 13 5.29 -0.57 -6.24
N LYS A 14 4.77 0.08 -5.20
CA LYS A 14 4.83 1.55 -5.11
C LYS A 14 6.27 2.03 -4.95
N ASN A 15 7.06 1.43 -4.05
CA ASN A 15 8.45 1.82 -3.86
C ASN A 15 9.28 1.63 -5.14
N LEU A 16 9.05 0.53 -5.86
CA LEU A 16 9.73 0.24 -7.11
C LEU A 16 9.32 1.25 -8.20
N GLY A 17 8.02 1.40 -8.48
CA GLY A 17 7.53 2.31 -9.50
C GLY A 17 7.86 3.77 -9.21
N TYR A 18 7.62 4.26 -7.99
CA TYR A 18 7.82 5.67 -7.64
C TYR A 18 9.28 6.00 -7.33
N GLY A 19 10.10 5.00 -7.00
CA GLY A 19 11.54 5.16 -6.82
C GLY A 19 12.33 5.18 -8.13
N THR A 20 11.77 4.62 -9.21
CA THR A 20 12.46 4.52 -10.51
C THR A 20 11.98 5.58 -11.52
N PHE A 21 10.77 6.13 -11.37
CA PHE A 21 10.21 7.09 -12.31
C PHE A 21 10.11 8.50 -11.72
N SER A 22 10.34 9.51 -12.57
CA SER A 22 10.17 10.93 -12.24
C SER A 22 8.73 11.40 -12.48
N ASN A 23 8.38 12.59 -11.96
CA ASN A 23 7.08 13.25 -12.13
C ASN A 23 5.86 12.49 -11.58
N VAL A 24 6.09 11.49 -10.73
CA VAL A 24 5.04 10.65 -10.13
C VAL A 24 4.11 11.42 -9.18
N ALA A 25 4.50 12.62 -8.73
CA ALA A 25 3.60 13.52 -7.98
C ALA A 25 2.31 13.87 -8.75
N ARG A 26 2.33 13.83 -10.09
CA ARG A 26 1.16 14.16 -10.94
C ARG A 26 0.00 13.17 -10.79
N SER A 27 0.25 11.98 -10.23
CA SER A 27 -0.79 10.99 -9.94
C SER A 27 -1.57 11.26 -8.66
N HIS A 28 -1.12 12.20 -7.82
CA HIS A 28 -1.73 12.54 -6.53
C HIS A 28 -2.53 13.85 -6.65
N ARG A 29 -3.79 13.78 -7.11
CA ARG A 29 -4.65 14.96 -7.35
C ARG A 29 -5.90 14.95 -6.48
N ALA A 30 -5.74 15.31 -5.21
CA ALA A 30 -6.82 15.23 -4.23
C ALA A 30 -8.14 15.87 -4.72
N PRO A 31 -9.30 15.24 -4.45
CA PRO A 31 -9.45 14.01 -3.66
C PRO A 31 -9.23 12.73 -4.49
N TYR A 32 -8.98 12.80 -5.79
CA TYR A 32 -8.80 11.60 -6.62
C TYR A 32 -7.31 11.24 -6.75
N SER A 33 -7.01 9.96 -6.81
CA SER A 33 -5.66 9.51 -7.16
C SER A 33 -5.70 8.63 -8.41
N PHE A 34 -4.61 8.72 -9.16
CA PHE A 34 -4.37 7.97 -10.40
C PHE A 34 -3.24 6.96 -10.19
N THR A 35 -3.08 6.47 -8.96
CA THR A 35 -2.03 5.50 -8.62
C THR A 35 -2.35 4.09 -9.13
N ASP A 36 -3.64 3.82 -9.39
CA ASP A 36 -4.15 2.62 -10.07
C ASP A 36 -4.67 3.03 -11.47
N PRO A 37 -4.22 2.37 -12.57
CA PRO A 37 -3.25 1.26 -12.64
C PRO A 37 -1.79 1.70 -12.73
N LEU A 38 -1.49 3.01 -12.60
CA LEU A 38 -0.18 3.57 -12.93
C LEU A 38 1.00 2.89 -12.23
N ILE A 39 0.89 2.54 -10.95
CA ILE A 39 1.95 1.83 -10.22
C ILE A 39 2.29 0.51 -10.93
N GLY A 40 1.28 -0.32 -11.23
CA GLY A 40 1.48 -1.59 -11.93
C GLY A 40 2.06 -1.40 -13.32
N VAL A 41 1.57 -0.39 -14.07
CA VAL A 41 2.10 -0.06 -15.40
C VAL A 41 3.59 0.27 -15.35
N MET A 42 4.02 1.11 -14.41
CA MET A 42 5.44 1.46 -14.27
C MET A 42 6.31 0.25 -13.94
N CYS A 43 5.85 -0.64 -13.06
CA CYS A 43 6.56 -1.88 -12.71
C CYS A 43 6.63 -2.89 -13.87
N SER A 44 5.79 -2.75 -14.91
CA SER A 44 5.78 -3.65 -16.07
C SER A 44 6.81 -3.33 -17.16
N VAL A 45 7.47 -2.17 -17.06
CA VAL A 45 8.41 -1.67 -18.07
C VAL A 45 9.79 -2.31 -17.90
N GLU A 46 10.50 -2.57 -19.00
CA GLU A 46 11.90 -3.03 -18.98
C GLU A 46 12.88 -1.86 -18.80
N PRO A 47 14.03 -2.06 -18.12
CA PRO A 47 14.52 -3.32 -17.54
C PRO A 47 13.94 -3.63 -16.15
N LEU A 48 13.06 -2.79 -15.62
CA LEU A 48 12.59 -2.88 -14.23
C LEU A 48 11.91 -4.22 -13.95
N ARG A 49 11.02 -4.66 -14.85
CA ARG A 49 10.31 -5.93 -14.76
C ARG A 49 11.27 -7.12 -14.65
N SER A 50 12.28 -7.20 -15.53
CA SER A 50 13.19 -8.36 -15.55
C SER A 50 14.29 -8.33 -14.49
N LYS A 51 14.54 -7.17 -13.86
CA LYS A 51 15.64 -7.00 -12.89
C LYS A 51 15.20 -7.00 -11.43
N ALA A 52 13.94 -6.65 -11.14
CA ALA A 52 13.41 -6.68 -9.79
C ALA A 52 12.98 -8.11 -9.41
N VAL A 53 13.95 -8.93 -8.98
CA VAL A 53 13.76 -10.39 -8.75
C VAL A 53 13.67 -10.79 -7.27
N LEU A 54 14.06 -9.89 -6.35
CA LEU A 54 13.98 -10.10 -4.90
C LEU A 54 13.43 -8.84 -4.24
N HIS A 55 12.48 -9.03 -3.34
CA HIS A 55 11.83 -7.99 -2.59
C HIS A 55 11.93 -8.30 -1.10
N ILE A 56 12.37 -7.30 -0.34
CA ILE A 56 12.43 -7.33 1.12
C ILE A 56 11.63 -6.14 1.62
N MET A 57 10.53 -6.40 2.34
CA MET A 57 9.70 -5.36 2.93
C MET A 57 9.89 -5.35 4.45
N ASP A 58 10.33 -4.20 4.94
CA ASP A 58 10.36 -3.91 6.38
C ASP A 58 8.94 -3.73 6.93
N GLY A 59 8.53 -4.64 7.82
CA GLY A 59 7.30 -4.58 8.60
C GLY A 59 7.57 -4.57 10.10
N THR A 60 8.75 -4.13 10.54
CA THR A 60 9.08 -4.03 11.97
C THR A 60 8.16 -3.04 12.68
N ARG A 61 7.89 -1.89 12.03
CA ARG A 61 6.91 -0.89 12.44
C ARG A 61 5.89 -0.70 11.32
N GLN A 62 4.70 -1.26 11.51
CA GLN A 62 3.58 -1.10 10.60
C GLN A 62 2.89 0.25 10.87
N VAL A 63 2.81 1.10 9.85
CA VAL A 63 1.93 2.29 9.89
C VAL A 63 0.58 1.90 9.33
N TRP A 64 -0.47 1.90 10.16
CA TRP A 64 -1.81 1.46 9.74
C TRP A 64 -2.76 2.62 9.36
N HIS A 65 -2.34 3.86 9.62
CA HIS A 65 -3.02 5.10 9.19
C HIS A 65 -2.05 6.29 9.17
N GLY A 66 -2.41 7.37 8.47
CA GLY A 66 -1.63 8.60 8.40
C GLY A 66 -0.40 8.50 7.47
N GLY A 67 -0.32 7.45 6.66
CA GLY A 67 0.81 7.24 5.76
C GLY A 67 0.83 8.24 4.59
N PRO A 68 2.00 8.52 4.01
CA PRO A 68 3.25 7.77 4.21
C PRO A 68 4.16 8.30 5.33
N LEU A 69 3.85 9.44 5.96
CA LEU A 69 4.76 10.16 6.88
C LEU A 69 4.13 10.47 8.26
N THR A 70 3.25 9.60 8.77
CA THR A 70 2.66 9.84 10.09
C THR A 70 3.73 9.98 11.18
N GLN A 71 3.54 10.97 12.05
CA GLN A 71 4.31 11.11 13.29
C GLN A 71 3.48 10.71 14.53
N VAL A 72 2.19 10.38 14.33
CA VAL A 72 1.27 10.01 15.40
C VAL A 72 1.54 8.57 15.81
N GLN A 73 2.07 8.40 17.03
CA GLN A 73 2.56 7.09 17.52
C GLN A 73 1.45 6.05 17.62
N ASP A 74 0.21 6.45 17.91
CA ASP A 74 -0.94 5.54 18.00
C ASP A 74 -1.24 4.82 16.67
N PHE A 75 -0.80 5.40 15.55
CA PHE A 75 -0.94 4.84 14.22
C PHE A 75 0.24 3.98 13.78
N ILE A 76 1.20 3.72 14.69
CA ILE A 76 2.37 2.88 14.48
C ILE A 76 2.26 1.63 15.36
N TYR A 77 2.20 0.46 14.74
CA TYR A 77 2.14 -0.83 15.42
C TYR A 77 3.49 -1.57 15.30
N PRO A 78 4.10 -2.02 16.41
CA PRO A 78 5.35 -2.78 16.38
C PRO A 78 5.09 -4.23 15.94
N ALA A 79 4.87 -4.43 14.63
CA ALA A 79 4.56 -5.74 14.07
C ALA A 79 5.75 -6.71 14.13
N GLY A 80 7.00 -6.22 14.10
CA GLY A 80 8.19 -7.08 14.26
C GLY A 80 8.37 -8.09 13.12
N THR A 81 7.93 -7.76 11.90
CA THR A 81 7.92 -8.68 10.76
C THR A 81 8.85 -8.22 9.63
N LEU A 82 9.40 -9.17 8.88
CA LEU A 82 10.04 -8.94 7.58
C LEU A 82 9.35 -9.83 6.56
N TYR A 83 9.03 -9.26 5.39
CA TYR A 83 8.47 -10.01 4.27
C TYR A 83 9.54 -10.16 3.20
N LEU A 84 9.71 -11.39 2.73
CA LEU A 84 10.70 -11.73 1.71
C LEU A 84 9.99 -12.51 0.61
N GLY A 85 10.28 -12.18 -0.64
CA GLY A 85 9.71 -12.91 -1.77
C GLY A 85 10.22 -12.41 -3.12
N THR A 86 9.92 -13.18 -4.15
CA THR A 86 10.24 -12.85 -5.55
C THR A 86 9.05 -12.28 -6.31
N ASP A 87 7.85 -12.29 -5.70
CA ASP A 87 6.63 -11.74 -6.27
C ASP A 87 6.22 -10.47 -5.49
N PRO A 88 6.42 -9.27 -6.07
CA PRO A 88 6.05 -8.01 -5.39
C PRO A 88 4.54 -7.82 -5.27
N VAL A 89 3.74 -8.42 -6.16
CA VAL A 89 2.28 -8.35 -6.10
C VAL A 89 1.77 -9.15 -4.91
N ALA A 90 2.33 -10.34 -4.70
CA ALA A 90 1.97 -11.19 -3.58
C ALA A 90 2.34 -10.53 -2.24
N ILE A 91 3.54 -9.96 -2.12
CA ILE A 91 3.96 -9.26 -0.91
C ILE A 91 3.04 -8.07 -0.61
N ASP A 92 2.73 -7.23 -1.60
CA ASP A 92 1.86 -6.07 -1.40
C ASP A 92 0.43 -6.49 -1.05
N THR A 93 -0.04 -7.63 -1.56
CA THR A 93 -1.33 -8.22 -1.20
C THR A 93 -1.36 -8.62 0.27
N ILE A 94 -0.30 -9.26 0.77
CA ILE A 94 -0.17 -9.62 2.19
C ILE A 94 -0.04 -8.37 3.06
N GLU A 95 0.69 -7.34 2.62
CA GLU A 95 0.72 -6.04 3.30
C GLU A 95 -0.66 -5.42 3.43
N LEU A 96 -1.42 -5.39 2.33
CA LEU A 96 -2.75 -4.79 2.31
C LEU A 96 -3.65 -5.50 3.32
N GLU A 97 -3.63 -6.84 3.36
CA GLU A 97 -4.42 -7.60 4.34
C GLU A 97 -3.94 -7.35 5.78
N ALA A 98 -2.63 -7.23 6.01
CA ALA A 98 -2.09 -6.91 7.33
C ALA A 98 -2.54 -5.53 7.82
N ILE A 99 -2.61 -4.54 6.94
CA ILE A 99 -3.09 -3.18 7.26
C ILE A 99 -4.61 -3.19 7.44
N GLU A 100 -5.36 -3.84 6.56
CA GLU A 100 -6.82 -3.98 6.67
C GLU A 100 -7.22 -4.65 7.97
N ARG A 101 -6.56 -5.75 8.34
CA ARG A 101 -6.76 -6.40 9.64
C ARG A 101 -6.54 -5.41 10.78
N LYS A 102 -5.46 -4.63 10.75
CA LYS A 102 -5.17 -3.66 11.81
C LYS A 102 -6.22 -2.55 11.89
N ARG A 103 -6.69 -2.06 10.74
CA ARG A 103 -7.76 -1.07 10.66
C ARG A 103 -9.08 -1.62 11.23
N ARG A 104 -9.45 -2.85 10.88
CA ARG A 104 -10.62 -3.55 11.44
C ARG A 104 -10.53 -3.72 12.96
N GLU A 105 -9.38 -4.16 13.49
CA GLU A 105 -9.14 -4.27 14.94
C GLU A 105 -9.35 -2.95 15.69
N ARG A 106 -9.09 -1.82 15.03
CA ARG A 106 -9.23 -0.46 15.58
C ARG A 106 -10.57 0.18 15.25
N GLY A 107 -11.48 -0.52 14.59
CA GLY A 107 -12.78 0.03 14.16
C GLY A 107 -12.68 1.11 13.09
N ALA A 108 -11.56 1.19 12.36
CA ALA A 108 -11.38 2.14 11.27
C ALA A 108 -11.98 1.62 9.96
N PRO A 109 -12.48 2.51 9.07
CA PRO A 109 -12.94 2.14 7.73
C PRO A 109 -11.83 1.43 6.93
N SER A 110 -12.24 0.56 6.00
CA SER A 110 -11.33 -0.14 5.09
C SER A 110 -10.46 0.84 4.29
N VAL A 111 -9.28 0.40 3.86
CA VAL A 111 -8.45 1.12 2.89
C VAL A 111 -9.21 1.34 1.57
N SER A 112 -10.18 0.47 1.26
CA SER A 112 -11.02 0.57 0.07
C SER A 112 -12.30 1.39 0.27
N ASP A 113 -12.47 2.04 1.43
CA ASP A 113 -13.61 2.89 1.70
C ASP A 113 -13.72 4.07 0.72
N VAL A 114 -14.95 4.36 0.29
CA VAL A 114 -15.27 5.41 -0.68
C VAL A 114 -16.40 6.32 -0.20
N ASP A 115 -16.77 6.27 1.09
CA ASP A 115 -17.77 7.20 1.63
C ASP A 115 -17.26 8.65 1.53
N PRO A 116 -17.94 9.55 0.81
CA PRO A 116 -17.52 10.95 0.70
C PRO A 116 -17.37 11.68 2.04
N LYS A 117 -18.07 11.24 3.10
CA LYS A 117 -17.96 11.83 4.46
C LYS A 117 -16.60 11.58 5.11
N ASN A 118 -15.89 10.56 4.65
CA ASN A 118 -14.59 10.17 5.13
C ASN A 118 -13.46 10.91 4.38
N ILE A 119 -13.78 11.67 3.32
CA ILE A 119 -12.80 12.50 2.63
C ILE A 119 -12.70 13.88 3.28
N THR A 120 -11.47 14.34 3.51
CA THR A 120 -11.18 15.65 4.09
C THR A 120 -10.01 16.33 3.37
N ALA A 121 -10.03 17.65 3.30
CA ALA A 121 -8.87 18.45 2.91
C ALA A 121 -8.02 18.89 4.12
N ASN A 122 -8.50 18.64 5.33
CA ASN A 122 -7.84 19.01 6.57
C ASN A 122 -6.81 17.94 6.97
N ALA A 123 -5.53 18.28 6.86
CA ALA A 123 -4.44 17.39 7.25
C ALA A 123 -4.48 17.03 8.75
N GLY A 124 -4.94 17.93 9.61
CA GLY A 124 -5.09 17.66 11.04
C GLY A 124 -6.11 16.56 11.32
N GLU A 125 -7.28 16.61 10.67
CA GLU A 125 -8.26 15.53 10.73
C GLU A 125 -7.67 14.22 10.23
N PHE A 126 -7.02 14.23 9.06
CA PHE A 126 -6.38 13.04 8.51
C PHE A 126 -5.36 12.42 9.48
N TYR A 127 -4.52 13.22 10.14
CA TYR A 127 -3.50 12.67 11.04
C TYR A 127 -4.02 12.23 12.41
N HIS A 128 -5.26 12.56 12.78
CA HIS A 128 -5.79 12.26 14.12
C HIS A 128 -7.10 11.45 14.13
N ASP A 129 -7.75 11.28 12.98
CA ASP A 129 -8.96 10.47 12.83
C ASP A 129 -8.73 9.39 11.74
N PRO A 130 -8.69 8.10 12.11
CA PRO A 130 -8.45 7.02 11.14
C PRO A 130 -9.62 6.80 10.15
N ALA A 131 -10.78 7.42 10.39
CA ALA A 131 -11.88 7.48 9.44
C ALA A 131 -11.69 8.55 8.36
N LYS A 132 -10.83 9.55 8.58
CA LYS A 132 -10.61 10.66 7.65
C LYS A 132 -9.45 10.36 6.71
N ASN A 133 -9.59 10.69 5.43
CA ASN A 133 -8.54 10.53 4.44
C ASN A 133 -8.50 11.67 3.42
N LEU A 134 -7.31 11.91 2.86
CA LEU A 134 -7.07 12.99 1.90
C LEU A 134 -7.52 12.64 0.47
N PHE A 135 -7.64 11.35 0.15
CA PHE A 135 -8.01 10.89 -1.18
C PHE A 135 -9.01 9.72 -1.13
N TYR A 136 -9.71 9.50 -2.23
CA TYR A 136 -10.24 8.18 -2.54
C TYR A 136 -9.06 7.26 -2.82
N ARG A 137 -8.77 6.36 -1.88
CA ARG A 137 -7.61 5.46 -1.97
C ARG A 137 -7.76 4.52 -3.17
N ARG A 138 -6.64 4.09 -3.73
CA ARG A 138 -6.56 3.17 -4.88
C ARG A 138 -5.72 1.92 -4.57
N PRO A 139 -6.13 1.09 -3.59
CA PRO A 139 -5.44 -0.19 -3.31
C PRO A 139 -5.50 -1.17 -4.49
N GLY A 140 -6.44 -0.97 -5.42
CA GLY A 140 -6.60 -1.76 -6.64
C GLY A 140 -5.38 -1.85 -7.55
N HIS A 141 -4.38 -0.96 -7.39
CA HIS A 141 -3.14 -1.03 -8.16
C HIS A 141 -2.40 -2.37 -8.02
N ILE A 142 -2.56 -3.07 -6.88
CA ILE A 142 -2.01 -4.42 -6.65
C ILE A 142 -2.70 -5.43 -7.57
N ALA A 143 -4.03 -5.43 -7.61
CA ALA A 143 -4.78 -6.31 -8.51
C ALA A 143 -4.51 -5.99 -9.98
N SER A 144 -4.41 -4.71 -10.34
CA SER A 144 -4.03 -4.26 -11.67
C SER A 144 -2.62 -4.74 -12.06
N ALA A 145 -1.64 -4.71 -11.15
CA ALA A 145 -0.31 -5.26 -11.38
C ALA A 145 -0.34 -6.78 -11.63
N GLY A 146 -1.17 -7.52 -10.88
CA GLY A 146 -1.38 -8.95 -11.13
C GLY A 146 -1.93 -9.24 -12.53
N LYS A 147 -2.92 -8.43 -12.99
CA LYS A 147 -3.47 -8.54 -14.36
C LYS A 147 -2.44 -8.22 -15.46
N LEU A 148 -1.41 -7.44 -15.16
CA LEU A 148 -0.27 -7.18 -16.05
C LEU A 148 0.76 -8.31 -16.07
N GLY A 149 0.53 -9.40 -15.31
CA GLY A 149 1.43 -10.55 -15.23
C GLY A 149 2.68 -10.29 -14.41
N LEU A 150 2.61 -9.39 -13.42
CA LEU A 150 3.71 -9.10 -12.51
C LEU A 150 3.74 -10.01 -11.27
N GLY A 151 2.67 -10.77 -11.03
CA GLY A 151 2.55 -11.64 -9.87
C GLY A 151 1.10 -11.98 -9.52
N ILE A 152 0.90 -12.56 -8.35
CA ILE A 152 -0.39 -13.08 -7.86
C ILE A 152 -0.99 -12.11 -6.84
N SER A 153 -2.22 -11.65 -7.09
CA SER A 153 -2.96 -10.75 -6.19
C SER A 153 -4.12 -11.42 -5.43
N ASP A 154 -4.45 -12.67 -5.75
CA ASP A 154 -5.45 -13.43 -5.02
C ASP A 154 -4.79 -14.12 -3.82
N LEU A 155 -5.18 -13.70 -2.61
CA LEU A 155 -4.71 -14.26 -1.34
C LEU A 155 -4.77 -15.79 -1.28
N LYS A 156 -5.76 -16.42 -1.92
CA LYS A 156 -5.93 -17.89 -1.91
C LYS A 156 -4.86 -18.63 -2.69
N HIS A 157 -4.17 -17.94 -3.59
CA HIS A 157 -3.15 -18.49 -4.48
C HIS A 157 -1.73 -18.08 -4.08
N ILE A 158 -1.56 -17.34 -2.99
CA ILE A 158 -0.25 -16.93 -2.47
C ILE A 158 0.24 -17.98 -1.47
N ASP A 159 1.40 -18.60 -1.74
CA ASP A 159 2.11 -19.43 -0.75
C ASP A 159 2.84 -18.54 0.26
N HIS A 160 2.13 -18.15 1.31
CA HIS A 160 2.66 -17.35 2.41
C HIS A 160 2.99 -18.23 3.61
N ARG A 161 4.29 -18.37 3.91
CA ARG A 161 4.79 -19.15 5.05
C ARG A 161 5.34 -18.23 6.12
N VAL A 162 4.83 -18.39 7.33
CA VAL A 162 5.36 -17.69 8.51
C VAL A 162 6.45 -18.57 9.12
N LEU A 163 7.68 -18.07 9.11
CA LEU A 163 8.80 -18.71 9.80
C LEU A 163 8.86 -18.11 11.21
N ALA A 164 8.56 -18.91 12.23
CA ALA A 164 8.81 -18.52 13.61
C ALA A 164 10.34 -18.47 13.84
N GLY A 165 10.79 -17.37 14.44
CA GLY A 165 12.12 -17.32 15.06
C GLY A 165 12.11 -17.96 16.43
#